data_AF-A0AAU9XNW4-F1
#
_entry.id   AF-A0AAU9XNW4-F1
#
_cell.length_a   1.000
_cell.length_b   1.000
_cell.length_c   1.000
_cell.angle_alpha   90.00
_cell.angle_beta   90.00
_cell.angle_gamma   90.00
#
_symmetry.space_group_name_H-M   'P 1'
#
loop_
_entity.id
_entity.type
_entity.pdbx_description
1 polymer ?
#
loop_
_entity_poly.entity_id
_entity_poly.type
_entity_poly.pdbx_seq_one_letter_code
_entity_poly.pdbx_strand_id
1 'polypeptide(L)'
;MLDCTKRLSSSPDLFSKECYDLRKMFLKLKYPVKLIDSIFMRFHASQDLNQSCIEPIDSPVLINLPFKDQKSADSIRKQLKDLGKKIDHVIQPVFTSKKISEDLKVTETKSSLVNQQCIVYEFQFNSCDSNYIGYTSRHLHLRIEVHKYSVISKHLQDKHNQRPTNLHEQFTILKKCHGKFECLIYEMLLIRKKRPTLNTQNDSIPAKLFI
;
A
#
# COMPACT_ATOMS: atom_id res chain seq x y z
N MET A 1 -12.74 20.38 2.34
CA MET A 1 -11.45 20.73 2.98
C MET A 1 -11.68 21.70 4.13
N LEU A 2 -12.29 22.86 3.89
CA LEU A 2 -12.67 23.83 4.95
C LEU A 2 -13.62 23.26 6.02
N ASP A 3 -14.62 22.47 5.62
CA ASP A 3 -15.49 21.75 6.57
C ASP A 3 -14.72 20.75 7.45
N CYS A 4 -13.71 20.08 6.89
CA CYS A 4 -12.90 19.12 7.62
C CYS A 4 -12.01 19.84 8.64
N THR A 5 -11.34 20.93 8.24
CA THR A 5 -10.52 21.76 9.14
C THR A 5 -11.37 22.33 10.28
N LYS A 6 -12.61 22.79 10.01
CA LYS A 6 -13.51 23.26 11.08
C LYS A 6 -13.88 22.14 12.06
N ARG A 7 -14.16 20.93 11.56
CA ARG A 7 -14.52 19.78 12.40
C ARG A 7 -13.35 19.25 13.24
N LEU A 8 -12.12 19.45 12.78
CA LEU A 8 -10.92 18.95 13.44
C LEU A 8 -10.27 20.00 14.36
N SER A 9 -10.48 21.29 14.07
CA SER A 9 -9.97 22.38 14.90
C SER A 9 -10.78 22.53 16.18
N SER A 10 -10.15 22.27 17.32
CA SER A 10 -10.77 22.38 18.65
C SER A 10 -10.91 23.82 19.15
N SER A 11 -10.26 24.80 18.51
CA SER A 11 -10.39 26.22 18.84
C SER A 11 -10.46 27.11 17.59
N PRO A 12 -11.10 28.29 17.69
CA PRO A 12 -11.17 29.26 16.59
C PRO A 12 -9.79 29.70 16.08
N ASP A 13 -8.82 29.80 16.98
CA ASP A 13 -7.45 30.21 16.65
C ASP A 13 -6.74 29.15 15.79
N LEU A 14 -6.87 27.87 16.12
CA LEU A 14 -6.31 26.76 15.33
C LEU A 14 -6.97 26.69 13.95
N PHE A 15 -8.28 26.93 13.89
CA PHE A 15 -9.02 26.99 12.64
C PHE A 15 -8.52 28.12 11.73
N SER A 16 -8.28 29.30 12.29
CA SER A 16 -7.77 30.46 11.54
C SER A 16 -6.38 30.18 10.95
N LYS A 17 -5.52 29.49 11.71
CA LYS A 17 -4.18 29.11 11.28
C LYS A 17 -4.21 28.08 10.15
N GLU A 18 -5.03 27.04 10.27
CA GLU A 18 -5.22 26.06 9.19
C GLU A 18 -5.78 26.69 7.92
N CYS A 19 -6.70 27.64 8.04
CA CYS A 19 -7.23 28.39 6.90
C CYS A 19 -6.14 29.21 6.19
N TYR A 20 -5.23 29.83 6.96
CA TYR A 20 -4.08 30.54 6.41
C TYR A 20 -3.13 29.60 5.66
N ASP A 21 -2.83 28.44 6.23
CA ASP A 21 -1.96 27.44 5.60
C ASP A 21 -2.56 26.86 4.31
N LEU A 22 -3.88 26.59 4.31
CA LEU A 22 -4.60 26.18 3.11
C LEU A 22 -4.54 27.26 2.02
N ARG A 23 -4.79 28.52 2.38
CA ARG A 23 -4.69 29.65 1.44
C ARG A 23 -3.29 29.74 0.83
N LYS A 24 -2.25 29.62 1.65
CA LYS A 24 -0.85 29.62 1.23
C LYS A 24 -0.52 28.46 0.28
N MET A 25 -1.05 27.27 0.55
CA MET A 25 -0.90 26.09 -0.32
C MET A 25 -1.52 26.33 -1.70
N PHE A 26 -2.76 26.83 -1.75
CA PHE A 26 -3.43 27.10 -3.03
C PHE A 26 -2.74 28.19 -3.86
N LEU A 27 -2.19 29.22 -3.21
CA LEU A 27 -1.36 30.24 -3.88
C LEU A 27 -0.08 29.63 -4.47
N LYS A 28 0.60 28.74 -3.74
CA LYS A 28 1.79 28.03 -4.23
C LYS A 28 1.50 27.16 -5.47
N LEU A 29 0.29 26.62 -5.55
CA LEU A 29 -0.20 25.84 -6.68
C LEU A 29 -0.74 26.71 -7.84
N LYS A 30 -0.57 28.04 -7.77
CA LYS A 30 -1.00 29.02 -8.79
C LYS A 30 -2.51 29.04 -9.07
N TYR A 31 -3.34 28.70 -8.08
CA TYR A 31 -4.79 28.86 -8.22
C TYR A 31 -5.18 30.35 -8.26
N PRO A 32 -6.20 30.73 -9.05
CA PRO A 32 -6.69 32.10 -9.09
C PRO A 32 -7.17 32.59 -7.72
N VAL A 33 -6.66 33.74 -7.26
CA VAL A 33 -6.98 34.32 -5.95
C VAL A 33 -8.49 34.55 -5.78
N LYS A 34 -9.16 35.01 -6.84
CA LYS A 34 -10.62 35.22 -6.87
C LYS A 34 -11.40 33.95 -6.55
N LEU A 35 -10.93 32.79 -7.03
CA LEU A 35 -11.58 31.50 -6.77
C LEU A 35 -11.40 31.11 -5.30
N ILE A 36 -10.19 31.25 -4.78
CA ILE A 36 -9.87 30.94 -3.37
C ILE A 36 -10.76 31.80 -2.46
N ASP A 37 -10.75 33.12 -2.63
CA ASP A 37 -11.50 34.04 -1.78
C ASP A 37 -13.02 33.79 -1.89
N SER A 38 -13.53 33.45 -3.08
CA SER A 38 -14.96 33.12 -3.27
C SER A 38 -15.41 31.89 -2.46
N ILE A 39 -14.53 30.89 -2.32
CA ILE A 39 -14.79 29.65 -1.58
C ILE A 39 -14.78 29.93 -0.08
N PHE A 40 -13.82 30.71 0.41
CA PHE A 40 -13.78 31.14 1.81
C PHE A 40 -15.00 31.98 2.18
N MET A 41 -15.39 32.96 1.35
CA MET A 41 -16.57 33.79 1.58
C MET A 41 -17.87 32.98 1.64
N ARG A 42 -18.04 32.02 0.73
CA ARG A 42 -19.21 31.11 0.74
C ARG A 42 -19.25 30.26 2.00
N PHE A 43 -18.09 29.81 2.45
CA PHE A 43 -17.97 29.02 3.67
C PHE A 43 -18.33 29.83 4.92
N HIS A 44 -17.85 31.06 5.06
CA HIS A 44 -18.23 31.94 6.17
C HIS A 44 -19.73 32.28 6.16
N ALA A 45 -20.29 32.64 5.00
CA ALA A 45 -21.72 32.92 4.86
C ALA A 45 -22.61 31.71 5.23
N SER A 46 -22.14 30.48 4.98
CA SER A 46 -22.86 29.26 5.36
C SER A 46 -22.81 28.94 6.86
N GLN A 47 -21.89 29.56 7.61
CA GLN A 47 -21.78 29.34 9.05
C GLN A 47 -22.68 30.25 9.87
N ASP A 48 -22.87 31.50 9.46
CA ASP A 48 -23.73 32.46 10.20
C ASP A 48 -25.20 32.00 10.25
N LEU A 49 -25.64 31.17 9.29
CA LEU A 49 -26.97 30.54 9.29
C LEU A 49 -27.13 29.40 10.30
N ASN A 50 -26.03 28.83 10.81
CA ASN A 50 -26.04 27.65 11.70
C ASN A 50 -25.76 28.00 13.16
N GLN A 51 -25.63 29.29 13.50
CA GLN A 51 -25.32 29.77 14.85
C GLN A 51 -26.58 30.27 15.57
N SER A 52 -27.69 29.52 15.54
CA SER A 52 -28.76 29.71 16.52
C SER A 52 -28.43 28.90 17.77
N CYS A 53 -28.01 29.63 18.80
CA CYS A 53 -27.80 29.27 20.20
C CYS A 53 -28.50 27.98 20.67
N ILE A 54 -27.72 26.98 21.08
CA ILE A 54 -28.07 26.10 22.21
C ILE A 54 -26.78 25.90 23.00
N GLU A 55 -26.64 26.59 24.12
CA GLU A 55 -25.76 26.13 25.20
C GLU A 55 -26.42 24.93 25.87
N PRO A 56 -25.69 23.84 26.14
CA PRO A 56 -26.02 22.96 27.25
C PRO A 56 -24.96 23.12 28.34
N ILE A 57 -25.42 23.66 29.45
CA ILE A 57 -24.90 23.39 30.79
C ILE A 57 -24.86 21.85 30.96
N ASP A 58 -23.78 21.35 31.56
CA ASP A 58 -23.35 19.96 31.75
C ASP A 58 -22.62 19.28 30.56
N SER A 59 -21.29 19.25 30.66
CA SER A 59 -20.42 18.53 29.72
C SER A 59 -20.78 17.04 29.68
N PRO A 60 -21.07 16.46 28.49
CA PRO A 60 -21.41 15.05 28.38
C PRO A 60 -20.21 14.17 28.77
N VAL A 61 -20.47 13.11 29.54
CA VAL A 61 -19.44 12.15 29.93
C VAL A 61 -19.09 11.27 28.74
N LEU A 62 -17.86 11.39 28.26
CA LEU A 62 -17.34 10.64 27.11
C LEU A 62 -16.79 9.28 27.54
N ILE A 63 -17.30 8.19 26.98
CA ILE A 63 -16.78 6.84 27.23
C ILE A 63 -16.16 6.30 25.96
N ASN A 64 -14.84 6.07 25.97
CA ASN A 64 -14.12 5.47 24.86
C ASN A 64 -14.24 3.94 24.91
N LEU A 65 -14.79 3.35 23.85
CA LEU A 65 -15.03 1.91 23.76
C LEU A 65 -14.45 1.34 22.45
N PRO A 66 -13.93 0.10 22.46
CA PRO A 66 -13.53 -0.55 21.22
C PRO A 66 -14.75 -0.86 20.35
N PHE A 67 -14.67 -0.50 19.06
CA PHE A 67 -15.69 -0.91 18.09
C PHE A 67 -15.51 -2.39 17.72
N LYS A 68 -16.56 -3.20 17.86
CA LYS A 68 -16.58 -4.60 17.44
C LYS A 68 -17.43 -4.79 16.18
N ASP A 69 -18.71 -4.46 16.28
CA ASP A 69 -19.69 -4.57 15.21
C ASP A 69 -20.88 -3.63 15.49
N GLN A 70 -21.69 -3.38 14.47
CA GLN A 70 -22.80 -2.44 14.55
C GLN A 70 -23.88 -2.86 15.58
N LYS A 71 -24.22 -4.16 15.66
CA LYS A 71 -25.26 -4.65 16.58
C LYS A 71 -24.83 -4.46 18.04
N SER A 72 -23.56 -4.77 18.33
CA SER A 72 -22.97 -4.52 19.66
C SER A 72 -22.93 -3.03 19.99
N ALA A 73 -22.52 -2.18 19.05
CA ALA A 73 -22.47 -0.73 19.26
C ALA A 73 -23.86 -0.14 19.57
N ASP A 74 -24.90 -0.56 18.84
CA ASP A 74 -26.27 -0.09 19.05
C ASP A 74 -26.85 -0.56 20.38
N SER A 75 -26.54 -1.80 20.79
CA SER A 75 -26.89 -2.32 22.13
C SER A 75 -26.29 -1.47 23.24
N ILE A 76 -24.99 -1.15 23.14
CA ILE A 76 -24.28 -0.31 24.11
C ILE A 76 -24.82 1.12 24.12
N ARG A 77 -25.11 1.72 22.96
CA ARG A 77 -25.72 3.05 22.88
C ARG A 77 -27.06 3.09 23.62
N LYS A 78 -27.89 2.05 23.48
CA LYS A 78 -29.17 1.96 24.18
C LYS A 78 -28.96 1.86 25.70
N GLN A 79 -28.07 0.97 26.15
CA GLN A 79 -27.78 0.79 27.57
C GLN A 79 -27.22 2.06 28.23
N LEU A 80 -26.28 2.75 27.58
CA LEU A 80 -25.71 3.99 28.09
C LEU A 80 -26.72 5.14 28.10
N LYS A 81 -27.66 5.18 27.13
CA LYS A 81 -28.76 6.15 27.13
C LYS A 81 -29.72 5.89 28.29
N ASP A 82 -30.06 4.63 28.57
CA ASP A 82 -30.92 4.27 29.69
C ASP A 82 -30.23 4.52 31.04
N LEU A 83 -28.91 4.33 31.11
CA LEU A 83 -28.11 4.66 32.28
C LEU A 83 -28.00 6.17 32.51
N GLY A 84 -27.77 6.95 31.45
CA GLY A 84 -27.71 8.41 31.51
C GLY A 84 -29.01 9.02 32.04
N LYS A 85 -30.17 8.48 31.62
CA LYS A 85 -31.47 8.87 32.18
C LYS A 85 -31.61 8.61 33.68
N LYS A 86 -30.97 7.57 34.22
CA LYS A 86 -31.04 7.24 35.66
C LYS A 86 -30.16 8.14 36.52
N ILE A 87 -29.07 8.64 35.95
CA ILE A 87 -28.06 9.46 36.62
C ILE A 87 -28.29 10.96 36.33
N ASP A 88 -29.31 11.27 35.51
CA ASP A 88 -29.61 12.62 35.01
C ASP A 88 -28.40 13.29 34.33
N HIS A 89 -27.61 12.49 33.61
CA HIS A 89 -26.40 12.93 32.92
C HIS A 89 -26.33 12.36 31.50
N VAL A 90 -25.83 13.16 30.56
CA VAL A 90 -25.67 12.74 29.17
C VAL A 90 -24.37 11.94 29.03
N ILE A 91 -24.50 10.61 28.81
CA ILE A 91 -23.37 9.73 28.53
C ILE A 91 -23.26 9.51 27.02
N GLN A 92 -22.10 9.83 26.45
CA GLN A 92 -21.84 9.68 25.02
C GLN A 92 -20.72 8.65 24.76
N PRO A 93 -21.04 7.47 24.18
CA PRO A 93 -20.01 6.53 23.76
C PRO A 93 -19.28 7.01 22.51
N VAL A 94 -17.96 6.97 22.55
CA VAL A 94 -17.07 7.14 21.39
C VAL A 94 -16.43 5.80 21.08
N PHE A 95 -16.68 5.30 19.88
CA PHE A 95 -16.15 4.03 19.44
C PHE A 95 -14.83 4.22 18.71
N THR A 96 -13.76 3.63 19.23
CA THR A 96 -12.43 3.63 18.62
C THR A 96 -12.16 2.28 17.97
N SER A 97 -11.72 2.28 16.72
CA SER A 97 -11.17 1.07 16.10
C SER A 97 -9.72 0.88 16.51
N LYS A 98 -9.30 -0.38 16.68
CA LYS A 98 -7.87 -0.72 16.71
C LYS A 98 -7.33 -0.74 15.29
N LYS A 99 -6.06 -0.40 15.13
CA LYS A 99 -5.42 -0.56 13.81
C LYS A 99 -5.38 -2.05 13.48
N ILE A 100 -5.75 -2.42 12.25
CA ILE A 100 -5.66 -3.80 11.75
C ILE A 100 -4.23 -4.37 11.94
N SER A 101 -3.21 -3.50 11.90
CA SER A 101 -1.81 -3.84 12.20
C SER A 101 -1.57 -4.42 13.60
N GLU A 102 -2.41 -4.11 14.59
CA GLU A 102 -2.26 -4.62 15.96
C GLU A 102 -2.76 -6.06 16.09
N ASP A 103 -3.78 -6.41 15.30
CA ASP A 103 -4.36 -7.75 15.24
C ASP A 103 -3.62 -8.66 14.25
N LEU A 104 -3.02 -8.08 13.21
CA LEU A 104 -2.15 -8.77 12.26
C LEU A 104 -0.72 -8.83 12.78
N LYS A 105 -0.47 -9.55 13.87
CA LYS A 105 0.90 -9.91 14.33
C LYS A 105 1.60 -10.93 13.42
N VAL A 106 1.27 -10.98 12.13
CA VAL A 106 2.06 -11.75 11.16
C VAL A 106 3.17 -10.87 10.65
N THR A 107 4.15 -10.63 11.51
CA THR A 107 5.49 -10.22 11.08
C THR A 107 6.17 -11.48 10.56
N GLU A 108 5.81 -11.89 9.33
CA GLU A 108 6.74 -12.74 8.59
C GLU A 108 8.07 -12.00 8.56
N THR A 109 9.10 -12.57 9.18
CA THR A 109 10.47 -12.13 9.00
C THR A 109 10.78 -12.28 7.51
N LYS A 110 10.54 -11.19 6.76
CA LYS A 110 10.90 -11.11 5.35
C LYS A 110 12.39 -11.34 5.26
N SER A 111 12.81 -12.52 4.83
CA SER A 111 14.23 -12.72 4.54
C SER A 111 14.61 -11.72 3.44
N SER A 112 15.78 -11.09 3.58
CA SER A 112 16.27 -10.07 2.63
C SER A 112 16.36 -10.59 1.19
N LEU A 113 16.44 -11.92 1.01
CA LEU A 113 16.44 -12.63 -0.26
C LEU A 113 15.03 -12.80 -0.87
N VAL A 114 14.01 -13.00 -0.03
CA VAL A 114 12.62 -13.26 -0.45
C VAL A 114 11.94 -12.01 -1.01
N ASN A 115 12.39 -10.81 -0.63
CA ASN A 115 11.78 -9.54 -1.06
C ASN A 115 12.48 -8.86 -2.26
N GLN A 116 13.29 -9.58 -3.02
CA GLN A 116 13.96 -9.02 -4.21
C GLN A 116 13.03 -9.12 -5.42
N GLN A 117 12.58 -7.96 -5.90
CA GLN A 117 11.70 -7.76 -7.06
C GLN A 117 12.40 -6.89 -8.12
N CYS A 118 11.92 -6.93 -9.37
CA CYS A 118 12.55 -6.25 -10.50
C CYS A 118 14.03 -6.61 -10.65
N ILE A 119 14.29 -7.88 -10.90
CA ILE A 119 15.65 -8.40 -11.05
C ILE A 119 15.79 -9.23 -12.32
N VAL A 120 17.02 -9.29 -12.82
CA VAL A 120 17.46 -10.26 -13.81
C VAL A 120 18.31 -11.30 -13.09
N TYR A 121 17.99 -12.57 -13.29
CA TYR A 121 18.64 -13.70 -12.65
C TYR A 121 19.19 -14.67 -13.71
N GLU A 122 20.15 -15.47 -13.28
CA GLU A 122 20.69 -16.60 -14.02
C GLU A 122 20.47 -17.87 -13.21
N PHE A 123 19.86 -18.84 -13.86
CA PHE A 123 19.84 -20.21 -13.40
C PHE A 123 21.03 -20.93 -14.02
N GLN A 124 21.83 -21.58 -13.20
CA GLN A 124 22.92 -22.43 -13.64
C GLN A 124 22.85 -23.75 -12.89
N PHE A 125 22.94 -24.85 -13.63
CA PHE A 125 23.00 -26.16 -13.03
C PHE A 125 24.46 -26.58 -12.87
N ASN A 126 24.88 -27.04 -11.69
CA ASN A 126 26.31 -27.33 -11.46
C ASN A 126 26.80 -28.59 -12.19
N SER A 127 25.90 -29.53 -12.50
CA SER A 127 26.28 -30.80 -13.14
C SER A 127 26.10 -30.82 -14.66
N CYS A 128 25.69 -29.72 -15.28
CA CYS A 128 25.77 -29.56 -16.73
C CYS A 128 25.99 -28.08 -17.06
N ASP A 129 26.69 -27.77 -18.15
CA ASP A 129 26.93 -26.38 -18.58
C ASP A 129 25.67 -25.71 -19.14
N SER A 130 24.49 -26.07 -18.64
CA SER A 130 23.21 -25.49 -19.02
C SER A 130 22.83 -24.34 -18.13
N ASN A 131 22.51 -23.22 -18.77
CA ASN A 131 22.14 -21.98 -18.11
C ASN A 131 20.89 -21.38 -18.74
N TYR A 132 20.16 -20.63 -17.94
CA TYR A 132 18.98 -19.88 -18.33
C TYR A 132 19.06 -18.48 -17.73
N ILE A 133 18.75 -17.46 -18.52
CA ILE A 133 18.65 -16.08 -18.05
C ILE A 133 17.21 -15.64 -18.19
N GLY A 134 16.68 -15.06 -17.12
CA GLY A 134 15.32 -14.53 -17.10
C GLY A 134 15.20 -13.31 -16.20
N TYR A 135 14.19 -12.48 -16.45
CA TYR A 135 13.79 -11.45 -15.50
C TYR A 135 12.54 -11.84 -14.70
N THR A 136 12.34 -11.13 -13.60
CA THR A 136 11.06 -11.10 -12.87
C THR A 136 10.79 -9.70 -12.33
N SER A 137 9.57 -9.19 -12.56
CA SER A 137 9.07 -8.00 -11.86
C SER A 137 8.51 -8.34 -10.47
N ARG A 138 8.18 -9.61 -10.22
CA ARG A 138 7.71 -10.15 -8.93
C ARG A 138 8.91 -10.63 -8.09
N HIS A 139 8.64 -11.05 -6.86
CA HIS A 139 9.65 -11.66 -6.00
C HIS A 139 10.29 -12.91 -6.63
N LEU A 140 11.61 -13.06 -6.48
CA LEU A 140 12.36 -14.18 -7.06
C LEU A 140 11.84 -15.55 -6.59
N HIS A 141 11.51 -15.70 -5.31
CA HIS A 141 11.05 -16.99 -4.76
C HIS A 141 9.80 -17.49 -5.48
N LEU A 142 8.82 -16.62 -5.76
CA LEU A 142 7.62 -16.97 -6.54
C LEU A 142 7.98 -17.38 -7.97
N ARG A 143 8.98 -16.73 -8.57
CA ARG A 143 9.42 -17.08 -9.92
C ARG A 143 10.10 -18.44 -9.96
N ILE A 144 10.87 -18.80 -8.94
CA ILE A 144 11.53 -20.12 -8.80
C ILE A 144 10.47 -21.23 -8.71
N GLU A 145 9.38 -21.01 -7.97
CA GLU A 145 8.29 -21.98 -7.87
C GLU A 145 7.62 -22.24 -9.23
N VAL A 146 7.40 -21.18 -10.03
CA VAL A 146 6.85 -21.32 -11.39
C VAL A 146 7.78 -22.14 -12.29
N HIS A 147 9.10 -22.03 -12.10
CA HIS A 147 10.09 -22.78 -12.88
C HIS A 147 10.05 -24.29 -12.66
N LYS A 148 9.40 -24.79 -11.59
CA LYS A 148 9.13 -26.22 -11.38
C LYS A 148 8.30 -26.86 -12.51
N TYR A 149 7.65 -26.04 -13.34
CA TYR A 149 6.83 -26.49 -14.47
C TYR A 149 7.30 -25.90 -15.81
N SER A 150 8.53 -25.39 -15.88
CA SER A 150 9.09 -24.67 -17.05
C SER A 150 10.13 -25.52 -17.81
N VAL A 151 10.80 -24.90 -18.78
CA VAL A 151 11.94 -25.46 -19.55
C VAL A 151 13.04 -25.98 -18.62
N ILE A 152 13.31 -25.29 -17.50
CA ILE A 152 14.26 -25.73 -16.47
C ILE A 152 13.87 -27.11 -15.90
N SER A 153 12.60 -27.29 -15.55
CA SER A 153 12.09 -28.56 -15.00
C SER A 153 12.16 -29.70 -16.03
N LYS A 154 11.76 -29.42 -17.28
CA LYS A 154 11.88 -30.38 -18.38
C LYS A 154 13.33 -30.83 -18.60
N HIS A 155 14.26 -29.88 -18.61
CA HIS A 155 15.69 -30.18 -18.74
C HIS A 155 16.19 -31.09 -17.61
N LEU A 156 15.84 -30.79 -16.36
CA LEU A 156 16.22 -31.61 -15.20
C LEU A 156 15.67 -33.03 -15.30
N GLN A 157 14.44 -33.18 -15.79
CA GLN A 157 13.82 -34.48 -15.99
C GLN A 157 14.50 -35.24 -17.14
N ASP A 158 14.65 -34.64 -18.31
CA ASP A 158 15.12 -35.32 -19.52
C ASP A 158 16.62 -35.65 -19.51
N LYS A 159 17.44 -34.75 -18.94
CA LYS A 159 18.92 -34.91 -18.95
C LYS A 159 19.47 -35.51 -17.68
N HIS A 160 18.77 -35.37 -16.57
CA HIS A 160 19.28 -35.78 -15.26
C HIS A 160 18.36 -36.75 -14.51
N ASN A 161 17.15 -37.05 -15.00
CA ASN A 161 16.14 -37.83 -14.30
C ASN A 161 15.86 -37.32 -12.87
N GLN A 162 16.05 -36.00 -12.66
CA GLN A 162 15.90 -35.37 -11.35
C GLN A 162 14.62 -34.55 -11.26
N ARG A 163 14.01 -34.58 -10.08
CA ARG A 163 12.87 -33.71 -9.75
C ARG A 163 13.41 -32.34 -9.28
N PRO A 164 12.77 -31.21 -9.67
CA PRO A 164 13.17 -29.87 -9.24
C PRO A 164 12.90 -29.64 -7.75
N THR A 165 13.74 -30.19 -6.89
CA THR A 165 13.70 -30.04 -5.44
C THR A 165 14.81 -29.07 -5.02
N ASN A 166 14.47 -28.02 -4.25
CA ASN A 166 15.43 -27.03 -3.73
C ASN A 166 16.29 -26.32 -4.79
N LEU A 167 15.65 -25.75 -5.83
CA LEU A 167 16.36 -25.02 -6.88
C LEU A 167 16.99 -23.69 -6.42
N HIS A 168 16.73 -23.21 -5.20
CA HIS A 168 17.11 -21.87 -4.74
C HIS A 168 18.61 -21.57 -4.88
N GLU A 169 19.47 -22.56 -4.64
CA GLU A 169 20.93 -22.42 -4.70
C GLU A 169 21.47 -22.31 -6.13
N GLN A 170 20.66 -22.69 -7.13
CA GLN A 170 21.01 -22.68 -8.55
C GLN A 170 20.65 -21.34 -9.22
N PHE A 171 19.96 -20.44 -8.51
CA PHE A 171 19.62 -19.10 -9.00
C PHE A 171 20.57 -18.05 -8.43
N THR A 172 21.19 -17.30 -9.33
CA THR A 172 22.04 -16.16 -9.00
C THR A 172 21.41 -14.87 -9.53
N ILE A 173 21.56 -13.78 -8.78
CA ILE A 173 21.03 -12.47 -9.20
C ILE A 173 22.11 -11.73 -9.96
N LEU A 174 21.84 -11.42 -11.22
CA LEU A 174 22.77 -10.68 -12.07
C LEU A 174 22.63 -9.17 -11.91
N LYS A 175 21.39 -8.68 -11.83
CA LYS A 175 21.12 -7.24 -11.76
C LYS A 175 19.80 -6.96 -11.04
N LYS A 176 19.81 -5.96 -10.17
CA LYS A 176 18.61 -5.30 -9.67
C LYS A 176 18.28 -4.10 -10.53
N CYS A 177 17.02 -3.98 -10.93
CA CYS A 177 16.50 -2.94 -11.81
C CYS A 177 15.44 -2.11 -11.06
N HIS A 178 15.21 -0.89 -11.55
CA HIS A 178 14.23 0.04 -11.02
C HIS A 178 12.82 -0.17 -11.59
N GLY A 179 12.70 -0.96 -12.67
CA GLY A 179 11.41 -1.29 -13.26
C GLY A 179 11.49 -2.33 -14.37
N LYS A 180 10.32 -2.71 -14.90
CA LYS A 180 10.16 -3.75 -15.92
C LYS A 180 10.95 -3.45 -17.21
N PHE A 181 10.94 -2.21 -17.67
CA PHE A 181 11.63 -1.80 -18.89
C PHE A 181 13.15 -2.04 -18.78
N GLU A 182 13.74 -1.61 -17.68
CA GLU A 182 15.15 -1.84 -17.40
C GLU A 182 15.46 -3.35 -17.30
N CYS A 183 14.62 -4.13 -16.61
CA CYS A 183 14.77 -5.60 -16.55
C CYS A 183 14.82 -6.23 -17.95
N LEU A 184 13.91 -5.82 -18.84
CA LEU A 184 13.82 -6.35 -20.21
C LEU A 184 15.08 -6.03 -21.02
N ILE A 185 15.57 -4.79 -20.96
CA ILE A 185 16.81 -4.41 -21.64
C ILE A 185 17.98 -5.25 -21.13
N TYR A 186 18.14 -5.37 -19.81
CA TYR A 186 19.24 -6.14 -19.24
C TYR A 186 19.13 -7.62 -19.57
N GLU A 187 17.94 -8.22 -19.48
CA GLU A 187 17.72 -9.61 -19.88
C GLU A 187 18.14 -9.83 -21.34
N MET A 188 17.67 -8.98 -22.25
CA MET A 188 18.00 -9.10 -23.67
C MET A 188 19.50 -8.97 -23.94
N LEU A 189 20.16 -7.99 -23.32
CA LEU A 189 21.61 -7.79 -23.45
C LEU A 189 22.40 -8.98 -22.88
N LEU A 190 21.96 -9.51 -21.74
CA LEU A 190 22.62 -10.64 -21.07
C LEU A 190 22.43 -11.94 -21.85
N ILE A 191 21.24 -12.20 -22.40
CA ILE A 191 21.00 -13.35 -23.29
C ILE A 191 21.88 -13.26 -24.54
N ARG A 192 21.96 -12.08 -25.18
CA ARG A 192 22.82 -11.88 -26.36
C ARG A 192 24.31 -12.08 -26.05
N LYS A 193 24.76 -11.61 -24.88
CA LYS A 193 26.16 -11.69 -24.44
C LYS A 193 26.55 -13.12 -24.02
N LYS A 194 25.72 -13.78 -23.19
CA LYS A 194 26.04 -15.07 -22.58
C LYS A 194 25.56 -16.27 -23.38
N ARG A 195 24.62 -16.09 -24.31
CA ARG A 195 23.99 -17.13 -25.15
C ARG A 195 23.60 -18.38 -24.35
N PRO A 196 22.73 -18.22 -23.34
CA PRO A 196 22.35 -19.32 -22.46
C PRO A 196 21.67 -20.46 -23.22
N THR A 197 22.03 -21.70 -22.90
CA THR A 197 21.62 -22.88 -23.67
C THR A 197 20.14 -23.23 -23.53
N LEU A 198 19.52 -22.87 -22.40
CA LEU A 198 18.12 -23.18 -22.11
C LEU A 198 17.16 -22.08 -22.59
N ASN A 199 17.66 -20.92 -22.99
CA ASN A 199 16.83 -19.88 -23.58
C ASN A 199 16.55 -20.25 -25.04
N THR A 200 15.33 -20.67 -25.33
CA THR A 200 14.88 -20.80 -26.71
C THR A 200 14.81 -19.41 -27.33
N GLN A 201 15.42 -19.25 -28.50
CA GLN A 201 15.73 -17.97 -29.15
C GLN A 201 14.51 -17.08 -29.49
N ASN A 202 13.29 -17.54 -29.16
CA ASN A 202 12.02 -16.81 -29.29
C ASN A 202 11.51 -16.14 -28.00
N ASP A 203 12.14 -16.38 -26.84
CA ASP A 203 11.66 -15.83 -25.56
C ASP A 203 12.14 -14.40 -25.28
N SER A 204 13.09 -13.89 -26.06
CA SER A 204 13.52 -12.49 -26.01
C SER A 204 12.66 -11.64 -26.94
N ILE A 205 11.91 -10.70 -26.38
CA ILE A 205 11.15 -9.69 -27.14
C ILE A 205 12.12 -9.00 -28.13
N PRO A 206 11.84 -8.96 -29.43
CA PRO A 206 12.71 -8.28 -30.39
C PRO A 206 12.90 -6.81 -29.99
N ALA A 207 14.14 -6.31 -30.03
CA ALA A 207 14.46 -4.92 -29.70
C ALA A 207 13.68 -3.90 -30.55
N LYS A 208 13.12 -4.34 -31.69
CA LYS A 208 12.22 -3.57 -32.54
C LYS A 208 10.93 -3.10 -31.87
N LEU A 209 10.52 -3.69 -30.74
CA LEU A 209 9.33 -3.26 -30.00
C LEU A 209 9.57 -2.07 -29.05
N PHE A 210 10.82 -1.60 -28.93
CA PHE A 210 11.20 -0.51 -28.03
C PHE A 210 11.74 0.73 -28.76
N ILE A 211 11.69 0.76 -30.09
CA ILE A 211 12.03 1.91 -30.95
C ILE A 211 10.74 2.45 -31.56
#